data_AF-A0AAX3J3U4-F1
#
_entry.id   AF-A0AAX3J3U4-F1
#
_cell.length_a   1.000
_cell.length_b   1.000
_cell.length_c   1.000
_cell.angle_alpha   90.00
_cell.angle_beta   90.00
_cell.angle_gamma   90.00
#
_symmetry.space_group_name_H-M   'P 1'
#
loop_
_entity.id
_entity.type
_entity.pdbx_description
1 polymer ?
#
loop_
_entity_poly.entity_id
_entity_poly.type
_entity_poly.pdbx_seq_one_letter_code
_entity_poly.pdbx_strand_id
1 'polypeptide(L)'
;MGYHWKALGYPSLQDFVNAMYKGESAQLDAFIRFIMADQVLVAALRDKNWAKFARRYNGPAYATNRYDVKMAAAYDRLAAA
;
A
#
# COMPACT_ATOMS: atom_id res chain seq x y z
N MET A 1 -4.76 -8.79 -0.45
CA MET A 1 -5.64 -9.94 -0.76
C MET A 1 -4.81 -11.17 -1.08
N GLY A 2 -5.20 -12.36 -0.60
CA GLY A 2 -4.40 -13.58 -0.73
C GLY A 2 -4.09 -14.00 -2.17
N TYR A 3 -4.96 -13.72 -3.14
CA TYR A 3 -4.75 -14.04 -4.55
C TYR A 3 -3.54 -13.30 -5.19
N HIS A 4 -2.98 -12.29 -4.54
CA HIS A 4 -1.78 -11.60 -5.02
C HIS A 4 -0.47 -12.37 -4.78
N TRP A 5 -0.47 -13.46 -4.00
CA TRP A 5 0.74 -14.17 -3.58
C TRP A 5 1.75 -14.38 -4.72
N LYS A 6 1.27 -14.81 -5.89
CA LYS A 6 2.11 -15.08 -7.07
C LYS A 6 2.71 -13.79 -7.66
N ALA A 7 1.89 -12.75 -7.79
CA ALA A 7 2.33 -11.45 -8.29
C ALA A 7 3.32 -10.75 -7.34
N LEU A 8 3.25 -11.04 -6.05
CA LEU A 8 4.16 -10.52 -5.03
C LEU A 8 5.43 -11.39 -4.84
N GLY A 9 5.61 -12.43 -5.66
CA GLY A 9 6.80 -13.27 -5.66
C GLY A 9 6.88 -14.25 -4.49
N TYR A 10 5.75 -14.63 -3.87
CA TYR A 10 5.73 -15.75 -2.93
C TYR A 10 5.74 -17.07 -3.69
N PRO A 11 6.43 -18.12 -3.20
CA PRO A 11 6.48 -19.42 -3.89
C PRO A 11 5.12 -20.14 -3.94
N SER A 12 4.28 -19.95 -2.93
CA SER A 12 2.93 -20.50 -2.85
C SER A 12 1.99 -19.58 -2.06
N LEU A 13 0.68 -19.88 -2.13
CA LEU A 13 -0.31 -19.24 -1.25
C LEU A 13 -0.01 -19.53 0.23
N GLN A 14 0.44 -20.75 0.55
CA GLN A 14 0.76 -21.12 1.92
C GLN A 14 1.96 -20.31 2.45
N ASP A 15 2.98 -20.05 1.64
CA ASP A 15 4.11 -19.22 2.02
C ASP A 15 3.71 -17.77 2.29
N PHE A 16 2.79 -17.22 1.48
CA PHE A 16 2.21 -15.91 1.73
C PHE A 16 1.46 -15.88 3.07
N VAL A 17 0.57 -16.84 3.32
CA VAL A 17 -0.20 -16.94 4.58
C VAL A 17 0.74 -17.08 5.78
N ASN A 18 1.73 -17.95 5.69
CA ASN A 18 2.74 -18.14 6.73
C ASN A 18 3.52 -16.85 6.99
N ALA A 19 3.85 -16.07 5.96
CA ALA A 19 4.47 -14.76 6.13
C ALA A 19 3.56 -13.78 6.89
N MET A 20 2.26 -13.76 6.62
CA MET A 20 1.32 -12.86 7.31
C MET A 20 1.19 -13.17 8.81
N TYR A 21 1.44 -14.43 9.22
CA TYR A 21 1.47 -14.86 10.63
C TYR A 21 2.77 -14.54 11.37
N LYS A 22 3.86 -14.14 10.67
CA LYS A 22 5.15 -13.83 11.31
C LYS A 22 5.16 -12.50 12.06
N GLY A 23 4.18 -11.63 11.78
CA GLY A 23 4.02 -10.33 12.44
C GLY A 23 4.04 -9.14 11.48
N GLU A 24 3.93 -7.95 12.05
CA GLU A 24 3.68 -6.70 11.32
C GLU A 24 4.77 -6.37 10.30
N SER A 25 6.04 -6.70 10.57
CA SER A 25 7.13 -6.47 9.61
C SER A 25 6.95 -7.25 8.31
N ALA A 26 6.47 -8.50 8.40
CA ALA A 26 6.20 -9.32 7.22
C ALA A 26 4.92 -8.85 6.48
N GLN A 27 3.94 -8.34 7.22
CA GLN A 27 2.74 -7.72 6.64
C GLN A 27 3.10 -6.42 5.89
N LEU A 28 4.00 -5.61 6.45
CA LEU A 28 4.51 -4.41 5.81
C LEU A 28 5.33 -4.75 4.55
N ASP A 29 6.16 -5.79 4.57
CA ASP A 29 6.87 -6.27 3.38
C ASP A 29 5.88 -6.63 2.25
N ALA A 30 4.79 -7.36 2.56
CA ALA A 30 3.77 -7.66 1.56
C ALA A 30 3.07 -6.40 1.02
N PHE A 31 2.81 -5.40 1.87
CA PHE A 31 2.29 -4.11 1.43
C PHE A 31 3.27 -3.40 0.49
N ILE A 32 4.55 -3.34 0.82
CA ILE A 32 5.60 -2.74 -0.03
C ILE A 32 5.65 -3.45 -1.38
N ARG A 33 5.69 -4.79 -1.41
CA ARG A 33 5.67 -5.58 -2.65
C ARG A 33 4.43 -5.26 -3.49
N PHE A 34 3.28 -5.13 -2.86
CA PHE A 34 2.03 -4.80 -3.54
C PHE A 34 2.08 -3.42 -4.20
N ILE A 35 2.60 -2.41 -3.50
CA ILE A 35 2.83 -1.09 -4.07
C ILE A 35 3.82 -1.18 -5.24
N MET A 36 4.95 -1.87 -5.07
CA MET A 36 5.99 -1.99 -6.10
C MET A 36 5.52 -2.69 -7.37
N ALA A 37 4.57 -3.63 -7.25
CA ALA A 37 3.96 -4.32 -8.38
C ALA A 37 3.04 -3.42 -9.22
N ASP A 38 2.65 -2.24 -8.73
CA ASP A 38 1.78 -1.29 -9.42
C ASP A 38 2.50 0.05 -9.67
N GLN A 39 2.94 0.27 -10.92
CA GLN A 39 3.68 1.47 -11.30
C GLN A 39 2.88 2.78 -11.09
N VAL A 40 1.55 2.72 -11.11
CA VAL A 40 0.70 3.89 -10.83
C VAL A 40 0.75 4.25 -9.35
N LEU A 41 0.74 3.25 -8.46
CA LEU A 41 0.90 3.46 -7.02
C LEU A 41 2.31 3.98 -6.69
N VAL A 42 3.36 3.40 -7.29
CA VAL A 42 4.75 3.84 -7.10
C VAL A 42 4.91 5.31 -7.51
N ALA A 43 4.47 5.67 -8.72
CA ALA A 43 4.57 7.04 -9.20
C ALA A 43 3.77 8.00 -8.31
N ALA A 44 2.53 7.66 -7.95
CA ALA A 44 1.70 8.51 -7.11
C ALA A 44 2.31 8.75 -5.71
N LEU A 45 2.94 7.75 -5.09
CA LEU A 45 3.65 7.95 -3.81
C LEU A 45 4.89 8.82 -3.95
N ARG A 46 5.72 8.56 -4.98
CA ARG A 46 6.95 9.34 -5.22
C ARG A 46 6.64 10.82 -5.48
N ASP A 47 5.59 11.07 -6.26
CA ASP A 47 5.11 12.42 -6.59
C ASP A 47 4.28 13.05 -5.45
N LYS A 48 4.07 12.33 -4.34
CA LYS A 48 3.21 12.77 -3.21
C LYS A 48 1.79 13.11 -3.67
N ASN A 49 1.30 12.48 -4.73
CA ASN A 49 -0.05 12.66 -5.24
C ASN A 49 -1.04 11.81 -4.44
N TRP A 50 -1.42 12.33 -3.27
CA TRP A 50 -2.25 11.62 -2.29
C TRP A 50 -3.62 11.22 -2.84
N ALA A 51 -4.25 12.07 -3.66
CA ALA A 51 -5.54 11.76 -4.29
C ALA A 51 -5.42 10.60 -5.30
N LYS A 52 -4.40 10.61 -6.17
CA LYS A 52 -4.17 9.53 -7.14
C LYS A 52 -3.82 8.22 -6.43
N PHE A 53 -2.99 8.28 -5.39
CA PHE A 53 -2.65 7.10 -4.59
C PHE A 53 -3.89 6.54 -3.88
N ALA A 54 -4.63 7.38 -3.15
CA ALA A 54 -5.83 6.99 -2.43
C ALA A 54 -6.88 6.38 -3.37
N ARG A 55 -7.12 6.99 -4.53
CA ARG A 55 -8.07 6.45 -5.52
C ARG A 55 -7.65 5.08 -6.03
N ARG A 56 -6.36 4.88 -6.30
CA ARG A 56 -5.86 3.61 -6.84
C ARG A 56 -5.84 2.50 -5.78
N TYR A 57 -5.51 2.82 -4.54
CA TYR A 57 -5.39 1.86 -3.43
C TYR A 57 -6.73 1.59 -2.72
N ASN A 58 -7.44 2.64 -2.31
CA ASN A 58 -8.70 2.54 -1.55
C ASN A 58 -9.94 2.45 -2.45
N GLY A 59 -9.82 2.77 -3.74
CA GLY A 59 -10.88 2.73 -4.72
C GLY A 59 -11.57 4.08 -4.99
N PRO A 60 -12.56 4.13 -5.90
CA PRO A 60 -13.18 5.39 -6.34
C PRO A 60 -13.82 6.21 -5.22
N ALA A 61 -14.29 5.56 -4.15
CA ALA A 61 -14.91 6.20 -3.00
C ALA A 61 -13.89 6.69 -1.94
N TYR A 62 -12.60 6.79 -2.27
CA TYR A 62 -11.56 7.16 -1.31
C TYR A 62 -11.84 8.50 -0.59
N ALA A 63 -12.43 9.47 -1.32
CA ALA A 63 -12.71 10.81 -0.82
C ALA A 63 -13.77 10.82 0.29
N THR A 64 -14.74 9.90 0.26
CA THR A 64 -15.77 9.75 1.31
C THR A 64 -15.12 9.49 2.68
N ASN A 65 -14.01 8.75 2.70
CA ASN A 65 -13.25 8.44 3.92
C ASN A 65 -12.07 9.40 4.15
N ARG A 66 -11.89 10.39 3.26
CA ARG A 66 -10.85 11.41 3.29
C ARG A 66 -9.43 10.84 3.34
N TYR A 67 -9.18 9.72 2.64
CA TYR A 67 -7.89 9.04 2.69
C TYR A 67 -6.73 9.91 2.19
N ASP A 68 -6.96 10.63 1.10
CA ASP A 68 -6.04 11.61 0.52
C ASP A 68 -5.67 12.72 1.51
N VAL A 69 -6.67 13.35 2.14
CA VAL A 69 -6.45 14.43 3.10
C VAL A 69 -5.70 13.93 4.34
N LYS A 70 -6.04 12.74 4.83
CA LYS A 70 -5.36 12.11 5.98
C LYS A 70 -3.89 11.80 5.68
N MET A 71 -3.58 11.27 4.49
CA MET A 71 -2.20 11.01 4.09
C MET A 71 -1.39 12.29 3.92
N ALA A 72 -1.97 13.32 3.29
CA ALA A 72 -1.33 14.62 3.12
C ALA A 72 -0.95 15.23 4.48
N ALA A 73 -1.93 15.34 5.39
CA ALA A 73 -1.71 15.91 6.71
C ALA A 73 -0.70 15.10 7.55
N ALA A 74 -0.73 13.77 7.44
CA ALA A 74 0.23 12.91 8.13
C ALA A 74 1.66 13.11 7.58
N TYR A 75 1.81 13.23 6.25
CA TYR A 75 3.10 13.50 5.63
C TYR A 75 3.66 14.85 6.08
N ASP A 76 2.87 15.92 6.03
CA ASP A 76 3.32 17.26 6.43
C ASP A 76 3.75 17.30 7.90
N ARG A 77 2.99 16.64 8.78
CA ARG A 77 3.33 16.53 10.21
C ARG A 77 4.65 15.80 10.44
N LEU A 78 4.90 14.71 9.71
CA LEU A 78 6.11 13.89 9.86
C LEU A 78 7.33 14.51 9.16
N ALA A 79 7.12 15.26 8.08
CA ALA A 79 8.18 15.96 7.36
C ALA A 79 8.66 17.23 8.09
N ALA A 80 7.82 17.77 8.98
CA ALA A 80 8.16 18.90 9.85
C ALA A 80 8.78 18.48 11.20
N ALA A 81 8.83 17.17 11.50
CA ALA A 81 9.44 16.60 12.70
C ALA A 81 10.91 16.23 12.44
#